data_AF-A0A0S8HN71-F1
#
_entry.id   AF-A0A0S8HN71-F1
#
_cell.length_a   1.000
_cell.length_b   1.000
_cell.length_c   1.000
_cell.angle_alpha   90.00
_cell.angle_beta   90.00
_cell.angle_gamma   90.00
#
_symmetry.space_group_name_H-M   'P 1'
#
loop_
_entity.id
_entity.type
_entity.pdbx_description
1 polymer ?
#
loop_
_entity_poly.entity_id
_entity_poly.type
_entity_poly.pdbx_seq_one_letter_code
_entity_poly.pdbx_strand_id
1 'polypeptide(L)'
;MTAYDNPLGGRPVVAGCAQWIFIHSPPRTQLQNVADWISRGRMPVRIEPTVPLVSLARGHPRGRRAAVVLLNRGLEAIEQTTIHIRLPARPVRLLRPGRPAKALRPRCRRGCFSVSLADIAPWSICILLIG
;
A
#
# COMPACT_ATOMS: atom_id res chain seq x y z
N MET A 1 -10.13 8.24 -16.11
CA MET A 1 -8.79 7.71 -16.43
C MET A 1 -8.95 6.61 -17.46
N THR A 2 -8.11 6.60 -18.48
CA THR A 2 -8.12 5.63 -19.58
C THR A 2 -6.78 4.91 -19.61
N ALA A 3 -6.80 3.57 -19.65
CA ALA A 3 -5.62 2.72 -19.70
C ALA A 3 -5.56 1.99 -21.04
N TYR A 4 -4.36 1.83 -21.61
CA TYR A 4 -4.16 1.19 -22.91
C TYR A 4 -2.90 0.32 -22.90
N ASP A 5 -3.02 -0.97 -23.25
CA ASP A 5 -1.86 -1.85 -23.46
C ASP A 5 -1.44 -1.73 -24.93
N ASN A 6 -0.24 -1.22 -25.19
CA ASN A 6 0.20 -0.93 -26.54
C ASN A 6 0.96 -2.14 -27.17
N PRO A 7 1.07 -2.21 -28.51
CA PRO A 7 1.76 -3.31 -29.17
C PRO A 7 3.25 -3.45 -28.81
N LEU A 8 3.87 -2.40 -28.28
CA LEU A 8 5.27 -2.39 -27.82
C LEU A 8 5.42 -2.88 -26.37
N GLY A 9 4.34 -3.35 -25.74
CA GLY A 9 4.31 -3.83 -24.35
C GLY A 9 4.28 -2.73 -23.29
N GLY A 10 4.10 -1.47 -23.69
CA GLY A 10 3.89 -0.33 -22.81
C GLY A 10 2.46 -0.26 -22.25
N ARG A 11 2.32 0.33 -21.07
CA ARG A 11 1.05 0.50 -20.35
C ARG A 11 0.76 1.97 -20.02
N PRO A 12 0.56 2.86 -21.01
CA PRO A 12 0.17 4.23 -20.77
C PRO A 12 -1.19 4.33 -20.09
N VAL A 13 -1.29 5.27 -19.15
CA VAL A 13 -2.56 5.67 -18.51
C VAL A 13 -2.71 7.17 -18.61
N VAL A 14 -3.82 7.62 -19.17
CA VAL A 14 -4.16 9.03 -19.32
C VAL A 14 -5.25 9.40 -18.32
N ALA A 15 -5.00 10.43 -17.52
CA ALA A 15 -6.01 11.03 -16.66
C ALA A 15 -6.48 12.34 -17.30
N GLY A 16 -7.65 12.32 -17.97
CA GLY A 16 -8.29 13.52 -18.48
C GLY A 16 -8.62 14.50 -17.35
N CYS A 17 -8.12 15.72 -17.47
CA CYS A 17 -8.20 16.74 -16.45
C CYS A 17 -9.51 17.54 -16.58
N ALA A 18 -10.41 17.35 -15.64
CA ALA A 18 -11.45 18.32 -15.27
C ALA A 18 -11.79 18.20 -13.78
N GLN A 19 -11.53 17.03 -13.18
CA GLN A 19 -11.78 16.80 -11.76
C GLN A 19 -10.70 17.33 -10.82
N TRP A 20 -9.48 17.69 -11.28
CA TRP A 20 -8.41 18.11 -10.37
C TRP A 20 -8.61 19.54 -9.84
N ILE A 21 -9.45 20.32 -10.52
CA ILE A 21 -9.84 21.68 -10.12
C ILE A 21 -10.79 21.64 -8.91
N PHE A 22 -11.63 20.59 -8.80
CA PHE A 22 -12.66 20.45 -7.77
C PHE A 22 -12.41 19.29 -6.80
N ILE A 23 -11.52 18.35 -7.15
CA ILE A 23 -11.12 17.21 -6.35
C ILE A 23 -9.61 17.32 -6.14
N HIS A 24 -9.21 17.76 -4.95
CA HIS A 24 -7.81 17.95 -4.57
C HIS A 24 -6.94 16.67 -4.65
N SER A 25 -7.56 15.49 -4.83
CA SER A 25 -6.88 14.25 -5.21
C SER A 25 -7.87 13.25 -5.81
N PRO A 26 -7.57 12.56 -6.93
CA PRO A 26 -8.44 11.50 -7.43
C PRO A 26 -8.64 10.39 -6.36
N PRO A 27 -9.76 9.65 -6.37
CA PRO A 27 -10.03 8.62 -5.37
C PRO A 27 -8.85 7.64 -5.24
N ARG A 28 -8.37 7.43 -4.01
CA ARG A 28 -7.20 6.57 -3.71
C ARG A 28 -7.30 5.20 -4.37
N THR A 29 -8.49 4.61 -4.37
CA THR A 29 -8.78 3.32 -5.01
C THR A 29 -8.48 3.34 -6.50
N GLN A 30 -8.81 4.43 -7.21
CA GLN A 30 -8.55 4.56 -8.64
C GLN A 30 -7.04 4.64 -8.93
N LEU A 31 -6.31 5.45 -8.16
CA LEU A 31 -4.84 5.52 -8.26
C LEU A 31 -4.18 4.17 -7.95
N GLN A 32 -4.63 3.47 -6.91
CA GLN A 32 -4.11 2.14 -6.57
C GLN A 32 -4.43 1.10 -7.64
N ASN A 33 -5.60 1.16 -8.27
CA ASN A 33 -5.94 0.27 -9.39
C ASN A 33 -5.06 0.56 -10.62
N VAL A 34 -4.80 1.83 -10.92
CA VAL A 34 -3.91 2.24 -12.02
C VAL A 34 -2.47 1.81 -11.75
N ALA A 35 -1.94 2.11 -10.55
CA ALA A 35 -0.60 1.69 -10.17
C ALA A 35 -0.43 0.17 -10.20
N ASP A 36 -1.46 -0.57 -9.78
CA ASP A 36 -1.47 -2.02 -9.85
C ASP A 36 -1.47 -2.53 -11.29
N TRP A 37 -2.28 -1.91 -12.17
CA TRP A 37 -2.34 -2.29 -13.58
C TRP A 37 -1.03 -1.98 -14.32
N ILE A 38 -0.44 -0.80 -14.11
CA ILE A 38 0.86 -0.41 -14.68
C ILE A 38 1.96 -1.37 -14.21
N SER A 39 1.94 -1.76 -12.93
CA SER A 39 2.90 -2.70 -12.35
C SER A 39 2.63 -4.17 -12.68
N ARG A 40 1.66 -4.48 -13.56
CA ARG A 40 1.25 -5.85 -13.91
C ARG A 40 0.88 -6.70 -12.69
N GLY A 41 0.19 -6.09 -11.73
CA GLY A 41 -0.22 -6.74 -10.48
C GLY A 41 0.89 -6.91 -9.45
N ARG A 42 2.09 -6.36 -9.70
CA ARG A 42 3.28 -6.52 -8.83
C ARG A 42 3.35 -5.47 -7.72
N MET A 43 2.33 -4.64 -7.54
CA MET A 43 2.30 -3.69 -6.44
C MET A 43 2.38 -4.44 -5.11
N PRO A 44 3.41 -4.18 -4.27
CA PRO A 44 3.71 -5.03 -3.12
C PRO A 44 2.67 -4.87 -1.99
N VAL A 45 2.08 -3.67 -1.88
CA VAL A 45 1.08 -3.35 -0.87
C VAL A 45 -0.07 -2.52 -1.43
N ARG A 46 -1.25 -2.69 -0.85
CA ARG A 46 -2.44 -1.89 -1.11
C ARG A 46 -3.09 -1.54 0.22
N ILE A 47 -3.54 -0.31 0.37
CA ILE A 47 -4.22 0.20 1.56
C ILE A 47 -5.70 0.31 1.23
N GLU A 48 -6.53 -0.41 1.96
CA GLU A 48 -7.96 -0.56 1.64
C GLU A 48 -8.78 0.69 1.95
N PRO A 49 -8.78 1.24 3.18
CA PRO A 49 -9.51 2.47 3.44
C PRO A 49 -8.78 3.71 2.88
N THR A 50 -9.54 4.74 2.56
CA THR A 50 -9.01 6.07 2.21
C THR A 50 -8.56 6.79 3.48
N VAL A 51 -7.44 6.33 4.04
CA VAL A 51 -6.76 7.00 5.16
C VAL A 51 -5.54 7.77 4.65
N PRO A 52 -5.05 8.80 5.38
CA PRO A 52 -3.86 9.57 5.01
C PRO A 52 -2.57 8.77 5.27
N LEU A 53 -2.52 7.50 4.86
CA LEU A 53 -1.38 6.62 5.00
C LEU A 53 -0.61 6.53 3.67
N VAL A 54 0.63 7.00 3.68
CA VAL A 54 1.56 6.86 2.57
C VAL A 54 2.34 5.57 2.75
N SER A 55 2.52 4.81 1.67
CA SER A 55 3.28 3.56 1.67
C SER A 55 4.48 3.64 0.74
N LEU A 56 5.66 3.34 1.28
CA LEU A 56 6.90 3.16 0.52
C LEU A 56 7.36 1.73 0.72
N ALA A 57 7.47 0.97 -0.37
CA ALA A 57 7.81 -0.45 -0.29
C ALA A 57 9.12 -0.74 -1.02
N ARG A 58 9.97 -1.56 -0.41
CA ARG A 58 11.18 -2.09 -1.00
C ARG A 58 11.20 -3.61 -0.88
N GLY A 59 11.13 -4.28 -2.02
CA GLY A 59 11.29 -5.73 -2.11
C GLY A 59 12.76 -6.13 -2.22
N HIS A 60 13.10 -7.30 -1.69
CA HIS A 60 14.35 -7.99 -1.99
C HIS A 60 14.32 -8.54 -3.42
N PRO A 61 15.43 -8.53 -4.19
CA PRO A 61 15.45 -8.97 -5.59
C PRO A 61 14.92 -10.40 -5.81
N ARG A 62 15.14 -11.30 -4.84
CA ARG A 62 14.63 -12.69 -4.86
C ARG A 62 13.14 -12.85 -4.49
N GLY A 63 12.40 -11.76 -4.27
CA GLY A 63 10.94 -11.77 -4.07
C GLY A 63 10.41 -12.36 -2.75
N ARG A 64 11.29 -12.73 -1.81
CA ARG A 64 10.90 -13.40 -0.55
C ARG A 64 10.79 -12.49 0.67
N ARG A 65 11.40 -11.30 0.60
CA ARG A 65 11.44 -10.34 1.72
C ARG A 65 11.08 -8.96 1.21
N ALA A 66 10.44 -8.16 2.05
CA ALA A 66 10.21 -6.75 1.79
C ALA A 66 10.14 -5.94 3.08
N ALA A 67 10.43 -4.66 2.96
CA ALA A 67 10.13 -3.65 3.97
C ALA A 67 9.09 -2.69 3.40
N VAL A 68 8.09 -2.35 4.19
CA VAL A 68 7.07 -1.36 3.84
C VAL A 68 7.04 -0.32 4.94
N VAL A 69 7.45 0.90 4.60
CA VAL A 69 7.33 2.06 5.47
C VAL A 69 5.94 2.64 5.26
N LEU A 70 5.24 2.87 6.36
CA LEU A 70 3.90 3.45 6.41
C LEU A 70 3.97 4.73 7.22
N LEU A 71 3.69 5.87 6.58
CA LEU A 71 3.66 7.19 7.20
C LEU A 71 2.22 7.69 7.27
N ASN A 72 1.72 7.95 8.47
CA ASN A 72 0.48 8.71 8.63
C ASN A 72 0.80 10.19 8.37
N ARG A 73 0.39 10.73 7.22
CA ARG A 73 0.55 12.15 6.87
C ARG A 73 -0.62 13.02 7.31
N GLY A 74 -1.57 12.45 8.07
CA GLY A 74 -2.72 13.15 8.61
C GLY A 74 -2.40 13.86 9.92
N LEU A 75 -3.31 14.74 10.32
CA LEU A 75 -3.31 15.40 11.64
C LEU A 75 -4.05 14.58 12.70
N GLU A 76 -4.74 13.52 12.29
CA GLU A 76 -5.51 12.62 13.15
C GLU A 76 -4.90 11.23 13.21
N ALA A 77 -5.16 10.52 14.31
CA ALA A 77 -4.78 9.13 14.44
C ALA A 77 -5.59 8.26 13.47
N ILE A 78 -4.94 7.25 12.90
CA ILE A 78 -5.64 6.21 12.16
C ILE A 78 -5.98 5.10 13.14
N GLU A 79 -7.23 5.07 13.58
CA GLU A 79 -7.77 4.10 14.54
C GLU A 79 -7.66 2.67 14.00
N GLN A 80 -8.01 2.47 12.73
CA GLN A 80 -7.93 1.15 12.09
C GLN A 80 -7.69 1.26 10.58
N THR A 81 -6.81 0.40 10.07
CA THR A 81 -6.60 0.25 8.63
C THR A 81 -6.16 -1.16 8.26
N THR A 82 -6.50 -1.58 7.04
CA THR A 82 -6.10 -2.88 6.50
C THR A 82 -5.10 -2.67 5.38
N ILE A 83 -3.95 -3.33 5.51
CA ILE A 83 -2.89 -3.37 4.51
C ILE A 83 -2.91 -4.73 3.85
N HIS A 84 -3.16 -4.77 2.55
CA HIS A 84 -3.01 -5.96 1.72
C HIS A 84 -1.55 -6.07 1.27
N ILE A 85 -1.01 -7.28 1.37
CA ILE A 85 0.37 -7.64 1.03
C ILE A 85 0.29 -8.69 -0.08
N ARG A 86 0.95 -8.42 -1.21
CA ARG A 86 0.97 -9.33 -2.38
C ARG A 86 2.21 -10.21 -2.47
N LEU A 87 3.01 -10.24 -1.40
CA LEU A 87 4.12 -11.16 -1.24
C LEU A 87 3.65 -12.38 -0.46
N PRO A 88 4.19 -13.58 -0.72
CA PRO A 88 3.95 -14.75 0.12
C PRO A 88 4.49 -14.44 1.53
N ALA A 89 3.59 -14.01 2.41
CA ALA A 89 3.97 -13.29 3.63
C ALA A 89 3.87 -14.19 4.86
N ARG A 90 5.00 -14.78 5.27
CA ARG A 90 5.19 -15.40 6.60
C ARG A 90 6.69 -15.49 6.91
N PRO A 91 7.19 -14.90 8.03
CA PRO A 91 6.48 -14.04 9.01
C PRO A 91 6.26 -12.58 8.56
N VAL A 92 5.40 -11.84 9.28
CA VAL A 92 5.26 -10.37 9.18
C VAL A 92 5.47 -9.74 10.55
N ARG A 93 6.35 -8.74 10.63
CA ARG A 93 6.66 -8.01 11.86
C ARG A 93 6.37 -6.53 11.69
N LEU A 94 5.79 -5.93 12.72
CA LEU A 94 5.53 -4.50 12.83
C LEU A 94 6.58 -3.86 13.73
N LEU A 95 7.27 -2.86 13.20
CA LEU A 95 8.17 -2.00 13.95
C LEU A 95 7.51 -0.63 14.12
N ARG A 96 7.61 -0.10 15.34
CA ARG A 96 7.25 1.28 15.67
C ARG A 96 8.40 1.90 16.44
N PRO A 97 8.73 3.18 16.19
CA PRO A 97 9.71 3.90 17.02
C PRO A 97 9.36 3.79 18.50
N GLY A 98 10.37 3.49 19.33
CA GLY A 98 10.21 3.39 20.79
C GLY A 98 9.38 2.21 21.30
N ARG A 99 9.00 1.25 20.44
CA ARG A 99 8.24 0.05 20.86
C ARG A 99 8.93 -1.24 20.40
N PRO A 100 8.82 -2.33 21.17
CA PRO A 100 9.27 -3.65 20.73
C PRO A 100 8.59 -4.08 19.43
N ALA A 101 9.32 -4.83 18.61
CA ALA A 101 8.78 -5.40 17.38
C ALA A 101 7.60 -6.34 17.71
N LYS A 102 6.46 -6.13 17.06
CA LYS A 102 5.26 -6.96 17.24
C LYS A 102 5.11 -7.91 16.06
N ALA A 103 5.02 -9.22 16.33
CA ALA A 103 4.64 -10.18 15.30
C ALA A 103 3.17 -9.97 14.92
N LEU A 104 2.89 -9.88 13.62
CA LEU A 104 1.54 -9.83 13.07
C LEU A 104 1.19 -11.18 12.45
N ARG A 105 -0.07 -11.59 12.57
CA ARG A 105 -0.60 -12.78 11.89
C ARG A 105 -1.35 -12.33 10.63
N PRO A 106 -0.79 -12.51 9.42
CA PRO A 106 -1.49 -12.14 8.20
C PRO A 106 -2.70 -13.04 7.99
N ARG A 107 -3.85 -12.44 7.67
CA ARG A 107 -5.02 -13.17 7.20
C ARG A 107 -4.81 -13.48 5.72
N CYS A 108 -5.06 -14.71 5.30
CA CYS A 108 -5.03 -15.08 3.89
C CYS A 108 -6.47 -15.29 3.40
N ARG A 109 -6.86 -14.60 2.33
CA ARG A 109 -8.16 -14.79 1.67
C ARG A 109 -7.92 -14.83 0.17
N ARG A 110 -8.27 -15.95 -0.48
CA ARG A 110 -8.14 -16.15 -1.94
C ARG A 110 -6.73 -15.83 -2.47
N GLY A 111 -5.68 -16.18 -1.72
CA GLY A 111 -4.28 -15.92 -2.11
C GLY A 111 -3.76 -14.51 -1.82
N CYS A 112 -4.59 -13.61 -1.29
CA CYS A 112 -4.18 -12.29 -0.82
C CYS A 112 -3.90 -12.32 0.69
N PHE A 113 -2.74 -11.80 1.10
CA PHE A 113 -2.42 -11.61 2.51
C PHE A 113 -2.84 -10.23 2.97
N SER A 114 -3.36 -10.10 4.18
CA SER A 114 -3.65 -8.80 4.78
C SER A 114 -3.31 -8.75 6.26
N VAL A 115 -2.95 -7.56 6.73
CA VAL A 115 -2.74 -7.26 8.15
C VAL A 115 -3.55 -6.05 8.53
N SER A 116 -4.15 -6.09 9.72
CA SER A 116 -4.84 -4.94 10.30
C SER A 116 -3.88 -4.21 11.22
N LEU A 117 -3.82 -2.90 11.07
CA LEU A 117 -3.08 -1.98 11.91
C LEU A 117 -4.07 -1.05 12.61
N ALA A 118 -3.74 -0.67 13.83
CA ALA A 118 -4.50 0.26 14.65
C ALA A 118 -3.55 1.26 15.33
N ASP A 119 -4.10 2.37 15.81
CA ASP A 119 -3.42 3.39 16.61
C ASP A 119 -2.16 3.95 15.93
N ILE A 120 -2.28 4.35 14.67
CA ILE A 120 -1.18 5.03 13.96
C ILE A 120 -1.31 6.52 14.20
N ALA A 121 -0.52 7.04 15.14
CA ALA A 121 -0.52 8.45 15.52
C ALA A 121 -0.26 9.40 14.33
N PRO A 122 -0.71 10.66 14.40
CA PRO A 122 -0.39 11.70 13.41
C PRO A 122 1.12 11.80 13.18
N TRP A 123 1.54 11.99 11.93
CA TRP A 123 2.95 12.14 11.54
C TRP A 123 3.89 11.03 12.00
N SER A 124 3.36 9.86 12.37
CA SER A 124 4.15 8.73 12.83
C SER A 124 4.46 7.74 11.71
N ILE A 125 5.57 7.04 11.88
CA ILE A 125 6.02 5.98 10.98
C ILE A 125 5.83 4.62 11.66
N CYS A 126 5.35 3.65 10.89
CA CYS A 126 5.50 2.24 11.23
C CYS A 126 6.06 1.46 10.05
N ILE A 127 6.76 0.36 10.32
CA ILE A 127 7.44 -0.43 9.31
C ILE A 127 6.92 -1.87 9.39
N LEU A 128 6.45 -2.39 8.26
CA LEU A 128 6.19 -3.81 8.09
C LEU A 128 7.42 -4.48 7.49
N LEU A 129 8.02 -5.41 8.22
CA LEU A 129 8.99 -6.34 7.68
C LEU A 129 8.25 -7.63 7.28
N ILE A 130 8.41 -8.02 6.03
CA ILE A 130 7.74 -9.16 5.41
C ILE A 130 8.82 -10.15 4.97
N GLY A 131 8.62 -11.43 5.28
CA GLY A 131 9.48 -12.54 4.85
C GLY A 131 10.27 -13.19 5.97
#